data_AF-A0A7C3Y1E1-F1
#
_entry.id   AF-A0A7C3Y1E1-F1
#
_cell.length_a   1.000
_cell.length_b   1.000
_cell.length_c   1.000
_cell.angle_alpha   90.00
_cell.angle_beta   90.00
_cell.angle_gamma   90.00
#
_symmetry.space_group_name_H-M   'P 1'
#
loop_
_entity.id
_entity.type
_entity.pdbx_description
1 polymer ?
#
loop_
_entity_poly.entity_id
_entity_poly.type
_entity_poly.pdbx_seq_one_letter_code
_entity_poly.pdbx_strand_id
1 'polypeptide(L)'
;MSTWRTSESVRRAFERQRLKMSWDYVECNPFAKVESSWNVNFLLKVIGYCSKAGSPVKKISYGSATRLPYPNNYFEAVITDPPYYDNIPYSDSSDFFYVILKRVLDQVYPELFSTPLTPKSEEIIIEPKRHNDNKVEAKRFYENKLTEAFKEILRVVKPNGITVIIFAHKSTEAWETIIKSLINSELILVASWPLHTEMRTRTVALGTASLLSTIYMANDAIYIFWQ
;
A
#
# COMPACT_ATOMS: atom_id res chain seq x y z
N MET A 1 -6.07 17.45 14.63
CA MET A 1 -4.73 17.65 14.06
C MET A 1 -4.83 18.32 12.70
N SER A 2 -4.22 19.50 12.57
CA SER A 2 -4.33 20.36 11.40
C SER A 2 -3.23 21.41 11.38
N THR A 3 -2.93 21.94 10.20
CA THR A 3 -2.03 23.10 10.06
C THR A 3 -2.77 24.26 9.40
N TRP A 4 -2.37 25.50 9.71
CA TRP A 4 -2.94 26.69 9.09
C TRP A 4 -2.20 27.03 7.80
N ARG A 5 -2.95 27.36 6.74
CA ARG A 5 -2.41 27.96 5.51
C ARG A 5 -2.55 29.48 5.59
N THR A 6 -1.63 30.22 4.98
CA THR A 6 -1.71 31.69 4.79
C THR A 6 -2.93 32.17 4.01
N SER A 7 -3.75 31.26 3.46
CA SER A 7 -5.05 31.53 2.82
C SER A 7 -6.24 31.15 3.71
N GLU A 8 -6.07 31.17 5.03
CA GLU A 8 -7.11 30.92 6.05
C GLU A 8 -7.86 29.57 5.97
N SER A 9 -7.28 28.59 5.26
CA SER A 9 -7.86 27.26 5.10
C SER A 9 -7.17 26.23 5.98
N VAL A 10 -7.94 25.33 6.58
CA VAL A 10 -7.44 24.17 7.34
C VAL A 10 -6.70 23.20 6.42
N ARG A 11 -5.49 22.77 6.82
CA ARG A 11 -4.72 21.72 6.13
C ARG A 11 -4.75 20.38 6.88
N ARG A 12 -4.61 19.31 6.09
CA ARG A 12 -4.67 17.91 6.52
C ARG A 12 -3.51 17.57 7.46
N ALA A 13 -3.77 16.74 8.47
CA ALA A 13 -2.70 16.18 9.33
C ALA A 13 -1.76 15.23 8.57
N PHE A 14 -2.30 14.53 7.57
CA PHE A 14 -1.62 13.47 6.80
C PHE A 14 -1.14 13.96 5.43
N GLU A 15 -0.38 15.05 5.38
CA GLU A 15 0.23 15.52 4.12
C GLU A 15 1.41 14.65 3.67
N ARG A 16 1.98 13.85 4.58
CA ARG A 16 3.10 12.94 4.31
C ARG A 16 2.88 11.63 5.09
N GLN A 17 3.73 10.63 4.82
CA GLN A 17 3.80 9.33 5.54
C GLN A 17 4.36 9.49 6.97
N ARG A 18 3.95 10.53 7.68
CA ARG A 18 4.31 10.80 9.07
C ARG A 18 3.29 11.74 9.71
N LEU A 19 3.02 11.52 10.99
CA LEU A 19 2.33 12.49 11.82
C LEU A 19 3.29 13.62 12.15
N LYS A 20 3.07 14.80 11.55
CA LYS A 20 3.82 16.00 11.92
C LYS A 20 3.24 16.54 13.23
N MET A 21 4.08 17.09 14.11
CA MET A 21 3.61 18.00 15.17
C MET A 21 2.78 19.10 14.51
N SER A 22 1.48 19.05 14.74
CA SER A 22 0.47 19.92 14.16
C SER A 22 -0.46 20.34 15.27
N TRP A 23 -1.22 21.41 15.04
CA TRP A 23 -2.13 21.91 16.06
C TRP A 23 -3.23 20.89 16.31
N ASP A 24 -3.50 20.58 17.58
CA ASP A 24 -4.50 19.61 17.98
C ASP A 24 -5.92 20.15 17.79
N TYR A 25 -6.07 21.47 17.82
CA TYR A 25 -7.31 22.20 17.61
C TYR A 25 -7.35 22.91 16.26
N VAL A 26 -8.50 22.84 15.60
CA VAL A 26 -8.81 23.69 14.45
C VAL A 26 -10.09 24.44 14.73
N GLU A 27 -10.04 25.75 14.53
CA GLU A 27 -11.23 26.59 14.51
C GLU A 27 -11.59 26.83 13.05
N CYS A 28 -12.70 26.22 12.61
CA CYS A 28 -13.28 26.54 11.32
C CYS A 28 -14.62 27.22 11.56
N ASN A 29 -14.85 28.35 10.89
CA ASN A 29 -16.12 29.04 10.94
C ASN A 29 -17.23 28.11 10.39
N PRO A 30 -18.22 27.72 11.21
CA PRO A 30 -19.27 26.77 10.79
C PRO A 30 -20.15 27.32 9.66
N PHE A 31 -20.18 28.65 9.46
CA PHE A 31 -20.92 29.33 8.41
C PHE A 31 -20.11 29.60 7.15
N ALA A 32 -18.81 29.29 7.13
CA ALA A 32 -17.99 29.46 5.95
C ALA A 32 -18.43 28.49 4.84
N LYS A 33 -18.51 28.95 3.59
CA LYS A 33 -18.85 28.11 2.42
C LYS A 33 -17.60 27.48 1.79
N VAL A 34 -16.67 27.01 2.61
CA VAL A 34 -15.38 26.43 2.17
C VAL A 34 -15.25 24.97 2.59
N GLU A 35 -14.35 24.24 1.92
CA GLU A 35 -13.93 22.90 2.36
C GLU A 35 -13.37 22.99 3.79
N SER A 36 -13.83 22.13 4.69
CA SER A 36 -13.57 22.10 6.16
C SER A 36 -14.56 22.86 7.06
N SER A 37 -15.57 23.54 6.49
CA SER A 37 -16.74 24.02 7.24
C SER A 37 -17.65 22.87 7.69
N TRP A 38 -18.67 23.16 8.51
CA TRP A 38 -19.64 22.17 9.01
C TRP A 38 -20.65 21.70 7.93
N ASN A 39 -20.35 21.93 6.66
CA ASN A 39 -21.17 21.52 5.53
C ASN A 39 -21.05 20.01 5.28
N VAL A 40 -22.07 19.26 5.72
CA VAL A 40 -22.13 17.81 5.58
C VAL A 40 -22.59 17.32 4.19
N ASN A 41 -22.94 18.21 3.25
CA ASN A 41 -23.45 17.80 1.93
C ASN A 41 -22.47 16.91 1.17
N PHE A 42 -21.16 17.15 1.30
CA PHE A 42 -20.15 16.29 0.72
C PHE A 42 -20.20 14.88 1.33
N LEU A 43 -20.30 14.77 2.66
CA LEU A 43 -20.43 13.49 3.34
C LEU A 43 -21.69 12.74 2.92
N LEU A 44 -22.84 13.43 2.86
CA LEU A 44 -24.09 12.85 2.39
C LEU A 44 -23.99 12.38 0.94
N LYS A 45 -23.31 13.14 0.08
CA LYS A 45 -23.04 12.73 -1.30
C LYS A 45 -22.18 11.48 -1.36
N VAL A 46 -21.10 11.41 -0.59
CA VAL A 46 -20.23 10.22 -0.50
C VAL A 46 -21.02 9.01 0.00
N ILE A 47 -21.77 9.15 1.10
CA ILE A 47 -22.62 8.08 1.63
C ILE A 47 -23.64 7.63 0.59
N GLY A 48 -24.28 8.57 -0.12
CA GLY A 48 -25.23 8.28 -1.18
C GLY A 48 -24.59 7.56 -2.38
N TYR A 49 -23.32 7.82 -2.69
CA TYR A 49 -22.58 7.05 -3.69
C TYR A 49 -22.24 5.66 -3.15
N CYS A 50 -21.68 5.55 -1.94
CA CYS A 50 -21.30 4.28 -1.34
C CYS A 50 -22.50 3.35 -1.14
N SER A 51 -23.68 3.89 -0.81
CA SER A 51 -24.90 3.09 -0.65
C SER A 51 -25.49 2.58 -1.97
N LYS A 52 -25.23 3.29 -3.07
CA LYS A 52 -25.66 2.91 -4.43
C LYS A 52 -24.60 2.13 -5.20
N ALA A 53 -23.34 2.21 -4.76
CA ALA A 53 -22.27 1.40 -5.29
C ALA A 53 -22.58 -0.06 -4.94
N GLY A 54 -23.20 -0.79 -5.88
CA GLY A 54 -23.18 -2.24 -5.81
C GLY A 54 -21.72 -2.67 -5.72
N SER A 55 -21.39 -3.58 -4.81
CA SER A 55 -20.01 -4.04 -4.68
C SER A 55 -19.68 -4.92 -5.89
N PRO A 56 -18.83 -4.49 -6.85
CA PRO A 56 -18.32 -5.41 -7.88
C PRO A 56 -17.42 -6.47 -7.24
N VAL A 57 -16.95 -6.23 -6.01
CA VAL A 57 -16.09 -7.10 -5.24
C VAL A 57 -16.93 -8.22 -4.65
N LYS A 58 -16.78 -9.43 -5.22
CA LYS A 58 -17.45 -10.65 -4.77
C LYS A 58 -16.97 -11.11 -3.39
N LYS A 59 -15.70 -10.91 -3.06
CA LYS A 59 -15.08 -11.41 -1.83
C LYS A 59 -13.90 -10.54 -1.41
N ILE A 60 -13.87 -10.18 -0.13
CA ILE A 60 -12.74 -9.52 0.53
C ILE A 60 -12.28 -10.48 1.64
N SER A 61 -10.97 -10.65 1.79
CA SER A 61 -10.39 -11.47 2.84
C SER A 61 -9.22 -10.75 3.48
N TYR A 62 -9.15 -10.82 4.81
CA TYR A 62 -7.99 -10.42 5.59
C TYR A 62 -7.08 -11.63 5.81
N GLY A 63 -5.78 -11.47 5.59
CA GLY A 63 -4.80 -12.55 5.74
C GLY A 63 -3.41 -12.15 5.26
N SER A 64 -2.45 -13.07 5.42
CA SER A 64 -1.08 -12.88 4.94
C SER A 64 -0.95 -13.24 3.46
N ALA A 65 -0.19 -12.45 2.71
CA ALA A 65 0.18 -12.77 1.34
C ALA A 65 1.09 -14.02 1.24
N THR A 66 1.74 -14.42 2.34
CA THR A 66 2.58 -15.63 2.39
C THR A 66 1.78 -16.92 2.62
N ARG A 67 0.48 -16.81 2.93
CA ARG A 67 -0.41 -17.95 3.16
C ARG A 67 -1.85 -17.58 2.86
N LEU A 68 -2.26 -17.84 1.64
CA LEU A 68 -3.58 -17.57 1.11
C LEU A 68 -4.53 -18.78 1.31
N PRO A 69 -5.78 -18.57 1.74
CA PRO A 69 -6.74 -19.65 2.00
C PRO A 69 -7.43 -20.13 0.72
N TYR A 70 -6.66 -20.33 -0.35
CA TYR A 70 -7.12 -20.83 -1.65
C TYR A 70 -6.36 -22.10 -2.03
N PRO A 71 -7.00 -23.07 -2.70
CA PRO A 71 -6.31 -24.24 -3.21
C PRO A 71 -5.31 -23.86 -4.31
N ASN A 72 -4.52 -24.83 -4.76
CA ASN A 72 -3.61 -24.61 -5.87
C ASN A 72 -4.38 -24.31 -7.16
N ASN A 73 -3.80 -23.52 -8.07
CA ASN A 73 -4.39 -23.23 -9.39
C ASN A 73 -5.82 -22.66 -9.30
N TYR A 74 -6.07 -21.75 -8.36
CA TYR A 74 -7.38 -21.16 -8.10
C TYR A 74 -7.66 -19.94 -8.96
N PHE A 75 -6.71 -19.02 -9.10
CA PHE A 75 -6.89 -17.75 -9.80
C PHE A 75 -6.41 -17.80 -11.25
N GLU A 76 -7.18 -17.20 -12.17
CA GLU A 76 -6.76 -16.96 -13.56
C GLU A 76 -5.71 -15.86 -13.65
N ALA A 77 -5.78 -14.87 -12.77
CA ALA A 77 -4.81 -13.79 -12.71
C ALA A 77 -4.59 -13.29 -11.28
N VAL A 78 -3.35 -12.86 -10.99
CA VAL A 78 -2.95 -12.21 -9.75
C VAL A 78 -2.30 -10.88 -10.11
N ILE A 79 -2.82 -9.78 -9.59
CA ILE A 79 -2.27 -8.43 -9.79
C ILE A 79 -1.93 -7.89 -8.42
N THR A 80 -0.67 -7.49 -8.21
CA THR A 80 -0.18 -7.06 -6.90
C THR A 80 0.84 -5.92 -6.98
N ASP A 81 0.89 -5.13 -5.91
CA ASP A 81 1.88 -4.07 -5.65
C ASP A 81 2.54 -4.41 -4.29
N PRO A 82 3.67 -5.15 -4.28
CA PRO A 82 4.33 -5.54 -3.05
C PRO A 82 4.86 -4.33 -2.27
N PRO A 83 5.05 -4.45 -0.95
CA PRO A 83 5.52 -3.33 -0.14
C PRO A 83 6.87 -2.77 -0.60
N TYR A 84 7.00 -1.44 -0.57
CA TYR A 84 8.13 -0.70 -1.12
C TYR A 84 9.39 -0.70 -0.21
N TYR A 85 9.99 -1.87 0.06
CA TYR A 85 11.31 -2.00 0.68
C TYR A 85 11.44 -1.25 2.03
N ASP A 86 12.22 -0.17 2.10
CA ASP A 86 12.46 0.65 3.30
C ASP A 86 11.67 1.97 3.31
N ASN A 87 10.73 2.18 2.38
CA ASN A 87 10.09 3.49 2.21
C ASN A 87 9.05 3.83 3.28
N ILE A 88 8.25 2.86 3.72
CA ILE A 88 7.07 3.12 4.56
C ILE A 88 6.88 2.01 5.60
N PRO A 89 6.91 2.35 6.91
CA PRO A 89 6.37 1.47 7.94
C PRO A 89 4.84 1.60 7.96
N TYR A 90 4.15 0.77 7.16
CA TYR A 90 2.69 0.85 6.99
C TYR A 90 1.96 0.56 8.29
N SER A 91 2.44 -0.43 9.03
CA SER A 91 1.79 -0.88 10.25
C SER A 91 1.91 0.19 11.34
N ASP A 92 3.06 0.84 11.50
CA ASP A 92 3.19 1.96 12.45
C ASP A 92 2.32 3.15 12.04
N SER A 93 2.27 3.46 10.74
CA SER A 93 1.41 4.53 10.22
C SER A 93 -0.08 4.22 10.39
N SER A 94 -0.45 2.94 10.35
CA SER A 94 -1.84 2.48 10.46
C SER A 94 -2.35 2.46 11.90
N ASP A 95 -1.48 2.37 12.91
CA ASP A 95 -1.89 2.30 14.32
C ASP A 95 -2.74 3.50 14.75
N PHE A 96 -2.48 4.68 14.18
CA PHE A 96 -3.28 5.87 14.42
C PHE A 96 -4.77 5.63 14.10
N PHE A 97 -5.05 5.01 12.96
CA PHE A 97 -6.42 4.70 12.54
C PHE A 97 -6.95 3.45 13.24
N TYR A 98 -6.09 2.45 13.43
CA TYR A 98 -6.45 1.16 14.00
C TYR A 98 -7.10 1.30 15.37
N VAL A 99 -6.52 2.09 16.28
CA VAL A 99 -7.06 2.25 17.64
C VAL A 99 -8.41 2.98 17.66
N ILE A 100 -8.67 3.85 16.67
CA ILE A 100 -9.95 4.55 16.53
C ILE A 100 -10.98 3.56 15.95
N LEU A 101 -10.63 2.87 14.87
CA LEU A 101 -11.48 1.88 14.22
C LEU A 101 -11.84 0.74 15.17
N LYS A 102 -10.88 0.23 15.95
CA LYS A 102 -11.11 -0.81 16.96
C LYS A 102 -12.23 -0.40 17.93
N ARG A 103 -12.19 0.79 18.51
CA ARG A 103 -13.23 1.24 19.47
C ARG A 103 -14.65 1.23 18.90
N VAL A 104 -14.79 1.39 17.57
CA VAL A 104 -16.09 1.45 16.90
C VAL A 104 -16.49 0.10 16.31
N LEU A 105 -15.53 -0.68 15.80
CA LEU A 105 -15.77 -1.84 14.94
C LEU A 105 -15.40 -3.18 15.59
N ASP A 106 -14.77 -3.21 16.76
CA ASP A 106 -14.36 -4.46 17.45
C ASP A 106 -15.54 -5.39 17.73
N GLN A 107 -16.72 -4.84 18.00
CA GLN A 107 -17.94 -5.65 18.21
C GLN A 107 -18.50 -6.24 16.92
N VAL A 108 -18.18 -5.65 15.76
CA VAL A 108 -18.71 -6.05 14.45
C VAL A 108 -17.71 -6.96 13.71
N TYR A 109 -16.41 -6.68 13.82
CA TYR A 109 -15.31 -7.39 13.16
C TYR A 109 -14.20 -7.73 14.18
N PRO A 110 -14.48 -8.54 15.21
CA PRO A 110 -13.54 -8.84 16.29
C PRO A 110 -12.24 -9.49 15.78
N GLU A 111 -12.30 -10.24 14.68
CA GLU A 111 -11.15 -10.89 14.06
C GLU A 111 -10.12 -9.89 13.52
N LEU A 112 -10.57 -8.75 12.96
CA LEU A 112 -9.71 -7.71 12.40
C LEU A 112 -9.04 -6.86 13.49
N PHE A 113 -9.69 -6.77 14.66
CA PHE A 113 -9.26 -5.93 15.77
C PHE A 113 -8.76 -6.72 16.98
N SER A 114 -8.42 -7.99 16.80
CA SER A 114 -8.04 -8.89 17.90
C SER A 114 -6.78 -8.49 18.69
N THR A 115 -5.90 -7.68 18.10
CA THR A 115 -4.65 -7.23 18.74
C THR A 115 -4.77 -5.79 19.28
N PRO A 116 -3.92 -5.37 20.23
CA PRO A 116 -3.92 -3.98 20.71
C PRO A 116 -3.54 -2.96 19.62
N LEU A 117 -2.62 -3.35 18.72
CA LEU A 117 -2.09 -2.55 17.61
C LEU A 117 -1.99 -3.42 16.35
N THR A 118 -1.68 -2.82 15.21
CA THR A 118 -1.49 -3.58 13.96
C THR A 118 -0.26 -4.51 14.05
N PRO A 119 -0.32 -5.73 13.48
CA PRO A 119 0.80 -6.67 13.50
C PRO A 119 2.06 -6.12 12.83
N LYS A 120 3.19 -6.12 13.54
CA LYS A 120 4.48 -5.60 13.05
C LYS A 120 5.44 -6.70 12.59
N SER A 121 5.35 -7.89 13.19
CA SER A 121 6.33 -8.97 12.99
C SER A 121 6.26 -9.60 11.60
N GLU A 122 5.09 -9.57 10.95
CA GLU A 122 4.86 -10.16 9.63
C GLU A 122 4.88 -9.13 8.49
N GLU A 123 5.20 -7.87 8.80
CA GLU A 123 5.24 -6.81 7.79
C GLU A 123 6.48 -6.95 6.90
N ILE A 124 6.27 -7.09 5.59
CA ILE A 124 7.33 -7.29 4.60
C ILE A 124 7.97 -5.94 4.25
N ILE A 125 8.74 -5.36 5.17
CA ILE A 125 9.54 -4.14 4.96
C ILE A 125 10.97 -4.33 5.45
N ILE A 126 11.87 -3.42 5.09
CA ILE A 126 13.19 -3.33 5.72
C ILE A 126 13.16 -2.28 6.80
N GLU A 127 13.21 -2.74 8.05
CA GLU A 127 13.38 -1.87 9.21
C GLU A 127 14.42 -2.46 10.18
N PRO A 128 15.67 -1.95 10.18
CA PRO A 128 16.73 -2.50 11.03
C PRO A 128 16.39 -2.50 12.53
N LYS A 129 15.61 -1.52 13.00
CA LYS A 129 15.18 -1.43 14.40
C LYS A 129 14.39 -2.64 14.88
N ARG A 130 13.69 -3.33 13.96
CA ARG A 130 12.95 -4.56 14.28
C ARG A 130 13.85 -5.80 14.34
N HIS A 131 15.11 -5.67 13.95
CA HIS A 131 16.10 -6.74 13.87
C HIS A 131 17.37 -6.37 14.64
N ASN A 132 17.23 -5.84 15.86
CA ASN A 132 18.37 -5.45 16.72
C ASN A 132 19.39 -4.51 16.03
N ASP A 133 18.88 -3.56 15.23
CA ASP A 133 19.65 -2.64 14.39
C ASP A 133 20.55 -3.32 13.33
N ASN A 134 20.28 -4.59 13.01
CA ASN A 134 20.99 -5.36 12.00
C ASN A 134 20.35 -5.21 10.61
N LYS A 135 20.97 -4.38 9.77
CA LYS A 135 20.53 -4.14 8.38
C LYS A 135 20.54 -5.40 7.52
N VAL A 136 21.53 -6.28 7.73
CA VAL A 136 21.68 -7.51 6.92
C VAL A 136 20.55 -8.48 7.22
N GLU A 137 20.21 -8.61 8.49
CA GLU A 137 19.09 -9.45 8.93
C GLU A 137 17.75 -8.90 8.44
N ALA A 138 17.52 -7.59 8.55
CA ALA A 138 16.31 -6.95 8.03
C ALA A 138 16.15 -7.15 6.51
N LYS A 139 17.24 -7.02 5.75
CA LYS A 139 17.22 -7.30 4.31
C LYS A 139 16.90 -8.77 4.02
N ARG A 140 17.53 -9.69 4.73
CA ARG A 140 17.27 -11.14 4.58
C ARG A 140 15.82 -11.49 4.94
N PHE A 141 15.27 -10.89 5.99
CA PHE A 141 13.88 -11.08 6.38
C PHE A 141 12.94 -10.63 5.26
N TYR A 142 13.15 -9.44 4.71
CA TYR A 142 12.38 -8.94 3.57
C TYR A 142 12.48 -9.86 2.35
N GLU A 143 13.69 -10.25 1.94
CA GLU A 143 13.92 -11.17 0.81
C GLU A 143 13.17 -12.50 1.00
N ASN A 144 13.28 -13.10 2.19
CA ASN A 144 12.65 -14.39 2.49
C ASN A 144 11.13 -14.29 2.46
N LYS A 145 10.55 -13.29 3.14
CA LYS A 145 9.09 -13.10 3.20
C LYS A 145 8.50 -12.73 1.84
N LEU A 146 9.19 -11.91 1.05
CA LEU A 146 8.77 -11.59 -0.31
C LEU A 146 8.82 -12.83 -1.22
N THR A 147 9.87 -13.66 -1.08
CA THR A 147 9.97 -14.95 -1.78
C THR A 147 8.82 -15.89 -1.38
N GLU A 148 8.49 -15.99 -0.09
CA GLU A 148 7.33 -16.77 0.38
C GLU A 148 6.02 -16.28 -0.25
N ALA A 149 5.81 -14.96 -0.31
CA ALA A 149 4.63 -14.39 -0.96
C ALA A 149 4.58 -14.70 -2.46
N PHE A 150 5.70 -14.62 -3.17
CA PHE A 150 5.75 -14.97 -4.60
C PHE A 150 5.54 -16.46 -4.85
N LYS A 151 6.07 -17.33 -4.00
CA LYS A 151 5.76 -18.78 -4.05
C LYS A 151 4.28 -19.04 -3.83
N GLU A 152 3.66 -18.29 -2.94
CA GLU A 152 2.24 -18.41 -2.68
C GLU A 152 1.40 -17.95 -3.88
N ILE A 153 1.81 -16.87 -4.55
CA ILE A 153 1.22 -16.44 -5.84
C ILE A 153 1.34 -17.56 -6.88
N LEU A 154 2.54 -18.13 -7.05
CA LEU A 154 2.78 -19.22 -8.00
C LEU A 154 1.90 -20.45 -7.70
N ARG A 155 1.69 -20.77 -6.41
CA ARG A 155 0.84 -21.87 -5.99
C ARG A 155 -0.63 -21.65 -6.36
N VAL A 156 -1.16 -20.44 -6.15
CA VAL A 156 -2.59 -20.14 -6.32
C VAL A 156 -2.95 -19.72 -7.74
N VAL A 157 -2.02 -19.26 -8.55
CA VAL A 157 -2.28 -18.94 -9.97
C VAL A 157 -2.36 -20.23 -10.79
N LYS A 158 -3.29 -20.29 -11.74
CA LYS A 158 -3.43 -21.44 -12.65
C LYS A 158 -2.20 -21.59 -13.54
N PRO A 159 -1.92 -22.79 -14.08
CA PRO A 159 -1.00 -22.94 -15.19
C PRO A 159 -1.49 -22.05 -16.35
N ASN A 160 -0.59 -21.26 -16.94
CA ASN A 160 -0.90 -20.21 -17.93
C ASN A 160 -1.76 -19.05 -17.40
N GLY A 161 -1.86 -18.89 -16.08
CA GLY A 161 -2.50 -17.71 -15.48
C GLY A 161 -1.54 -16.52 -15.44
N ILE A 162 -2.12 -15.31 -15.42
CA ILE A 162 -1.38 -14.06 -15.55
C ILE A 162 -0.99 -13.56 -14.16
N THR A 163 0.30 -13.35 -13.91
CA THR A 163 0.76 -12.63 -12.72
C THR A 163 1.28 -11.26 -13.13
N VAL A 164 0.78 -10.18 -12.53
CA VAL A 164 1.27 -8.81 -12.72
C VAL A 164 1.80 -8.28 -11.41
N ILE A 165 3.09 -7.97 -11.36
CA ILE A 165 3.72 -7.32 -10.21
C ILE A 165 4.10 -5.90 -10.60
N ILE A 166 3.63 -4.93 -9.81
CA ILE A 166 3.91 -3.51 -9.98
C ILE A 166 4.95 -3.13 -8.93
N PHE A 167 6.13 -2.68 -9.36
CA PHE A 167 7.16 -2.25 -8.41
C PHE A 167 7.88 -0.99 -8.91
N ALA A 168 8.18 -0.08 -7.98
CA ALA A 168 8.93 1.13 -8.26
C ALA A 168 9.82 1.50 -7.08
N HIS A 169 11.14 1.56 -7.30
CA HIS A 169 12.09 1.97 -6.27
C HIS A 169 13.23 2.81 -6.86
N LYS A 170 13.79 3.72 -6.06
CA LYS A 170 14.90 4.59 -6.47
C LYS A 170 16.27 3.91 -6.41
N SER A 171 16.43 2.92 -5.53
CA SER A 171 17.70 2.24 -5.26
C SER A 171 17.80 0.92 -6.03
N THR A 172 18.99 0.66 -6.59
CA THR A 172 19.33 -0.58 -7.31
C THR A 172 19.28 -1.79 -6.40
N GLU A 173 19.62 -1.65 -5.11
CA GLU A 173 19.60 -2.74 -4.13
C GLU A 173 18.18 -3.28 -3.93
N ALA A 174 17.17 -2.41 -3.96
CA ALA A 174 15.77 -2.85 -3.88
C ALA A 174 15.35 -3.63 -5.13
N TRP A 175 15.80 -3.20 -6.32
CA TRP A 175 15.58 -3.93 -7.58
C TRP A 175 16.27 -5.30 -7.58
N GLU A 176 17.51 -5.37 -7.08
CA GLU A 176 18.22 -6.64 -6.93
C GLU A 176 17.46 -7.60 -6.00
N THR A 177 16.93 -7.08 -4.89
CA THR A 177 16.18 -7.83 -3.88
C THR A 177 14.90 -8.43 -4.45
N ILE A 178 14.11 -7.66 -5.21
CA ILE A 178 12.88 -8.17 -5.83
C ILE A 178 13.19 -9.19 -6.93
N ILE A 179 14.21 -8.95 -7.76
CA ILE A 179 14.62 -9.90 -8.81
C ILE A 179 15.11 -11.21 -8.20
N LYS A 180 15.93 -11.16 -7.13
CA LYS A 180 16.34 -12.35 -6.38
C LYS A 180 15.14 -13.11 -5.82
N SER A 181 14.18 -12.40 -5.26
CA SER A 181 12.97 -13.02 -4.70
C SER A 181 12.14 -13.71 -5.79
N LEU A 182 12.02 -13.10 -6.98
CA LEU A 182 11.35 -13.70 -8.14
C LEU A 182 12.04 -14.99 -8.58
N ILE A 183 13.36 -14.94 -8.77
CA ILE A 183 14.17 -16.12 -9.17
C ILE A 183 14.02 -17.24 -8.14
N ASN A 184 14.16 -16.94 -6.85
CA ASN A 184 14.05 -17.92 -5.77
C ASN A 184 12.63 -18.48 -5.57
N SER A 185 11.61 -17.77 -6.07
CA SER A 185 10.22 -18.21 -6.07
C SER A 185 9.84 -19.05 -7.29
N GLU A 186 10.74 -19.21 -8.26
CA GLU A 186 10.50 -19.87 -9.55
C GLU A 186 9.45 -19.15 -10.42
N LEU A 187 9.10 -17.90 -10.07
CA LEU A 187 8.20 -17.08 -10.86
C LEU A 187 8.98 -16.44 -12.01
N ILE A 188 8.70 -16.92 -13.22
CA ILE A 188 9.41 -16.51 -14.43
C ILE A 188 8.92 -15.13 -14.88
N LEU A 189 9.85 -14.19 -15.00
CA LEU A 189 9.61 -12.89 -15.60
C LEU A 189 9.66 -13.02 -17.13
N VAL A 190 8.54 -12.81 -17.81
CA VAL A 190 8.47 -12.87 -19.29
C VAL A 190 8.59 -11.50 -19.92
N ALA A 191 8.02 -10.47 -19.29
CA ALA A 191 8.04 -9.12 -19.83
C ALA A 191 8.07 -8.05 -18.74
N SER A 192 8.72 -6.94 -19.05
CA SER A 192 8.84 -5.75 -18.21
C SER A 192 8.40 -4.50 -18.98
N TRP A 193 7.38 -3.78 -18.48
CA TRP A 193 6.96 -2.51 -19.08
C TRP A 193 7.29 -1.33 -18.16
N PRO A 194 8.14 -0.39 -18.59
CA PRO A 194 8.40 0.83 -17.83
C PRO A 194 7.23 1.81 -17.97
N LEU A 195 6.57 2.13 -16.86
CA LEU A 195 5.63 3.26 -16.78
C LEU A 195 6.30 4.46 -16.11
N HIS A 196 6.15 5.60 -16.76
CA HIS A 196 6.52 6.91 -16.22
C HIS A 196 5.29 7.53 -15.57
N THR A 197 5.18 7.46 -14.25
CA THR A 197 4.01 7.96 -13.50
C THR A 197 4.22 9.34 -12.86
N GLU A 198 5.12 10.17 -13.41
CA GLU A 198 5.43 11.46 -12.82
C GLU A 198 4.27 12.48 -12.96
N MET A 199 3.78 12.99 -11.83
CA MET A 199 3.12 14.29 -11.80
C MET A 199 4.18 15.39 -11.97
N ARG A 200 4.11 16.14 -13.08
CA ARG A 200 4.98 17.29 -13.39
C ARG A 200 5.05 18.36 -12.28
N THR A 201 4.14 18.34 -11.31
CA THR A 201 3.96 19.36 -10.26
C THR A 201 4.57 19.01 -8.90
N ARG A 202 5.37 17.94 -8.76
CA ARG A 202 6.00 17.60 -7.46
C ARG A 202 7.15 18.58 -7.15
N THR A 203 7.08 19.26 -6.01
CA THR A 203 8.10 20.21 -5.47
C THR A 203 9.48 19.56 -5.16
N VAL A 204 9.72 18.32 -5.57
CA VAL A 204 11.02 17.63 -5.47
C VAL A 204 11.82 17.72 -6.79
N ALA A 205 11.28 18.37 -7.82
CA ALA A 205 11.97 18.67 -9.08
C ALA A 205 12.99 19.83 -9.00
N LEU A 206 13.52 20.13 -7.81
CA LEU A 206 14.68 21.01 -7.61
C LEU A 206 15.86 20.13 -7.20
N GLY A 207 16.52 19.54 -8.19
CA GLY A 207 17.91 19.09 -8.06
C GLY A 207 18.18 17.62 -7.75
N THR A 208 17.22 16.70 -7.88
CA THR A 208 17.53 15.26 -7.83
C THR A 208 16.98 14.53 -9.04
N ALA A 209 17.87 13.93 -9.83
CA ALA A 209 17.49 13.01 -10.89
C ALA A 209 16.85 11.77 -10.25
N SER A 210 15.56 11.55 -10.48
CA SER A 210 14.90 10.31 -10.07
C SER A 210 14.05 9.77 -11.20
N LEU A 211 14.61 8.87 -11.99
CA LEU A 211 13.83 7.98 -12.85
C LEU A 211 13.08 6.99 -11.95
N LEU A 212 11.79 7.25 -11.70
CA LEU A 212 10.87 6.25 -11.14
C LEU A 212 10.32 5.42 -12.31
N SER A 213 11.08 4.42 -12.74
CA SER A 213 10.57 3.37 -13.63
C SER A 213 9.66 2.45 -12.81
N THR A 214 8.35 2.52 -13.02
CA THR A 214 7.46 1.47 -12.52
C THR A 214 7.51 0.33 -13.53
N ILE A 215 7.95 -0.86 -13.15
CA ILE A 215 8.01 -2.00 -14.08
C ILE A 215 6.82 -2.93 -13.80
N TYR A 216 5.99 -3.15 -14.82
CA TYR A 216 4.98 -4.21 -14.80
C TYR A 216 5.67 -5.49 -15.21
N MET A 217 5.61 -6.51 -14.36
CA MET A 217 6.21 -7.81 -14.62
C MET A 217 5.10 -8.82 -14.92
N ALA A 218 5.05 -9.37 -16.13
CA ALA A 218 4.06 -10.39 -16.53
C ALA A 218 4.69 -11.74 -16.90
N ASN A 219 3.91 -12.81 -16.75
CA ASN A 219 4.19 -14.15 -17.28
C ASN A 219 3.12 -14.49 -18.34
N ASP A 220 3.59 -14.74 -19.57
CA ASP A 220 2.97 -14.99 -20.89
C ASP A 220 1.54 -14.48 -21.30
N ALA A 221 1.50 -14.03 -22.58
CA ALA A 221 0.38 -13.61 -23.45
C ALA A 221 -0.29 -12.22 -23.25
N ILE A 222 0.34 -11.20 -23.86
CA ILE A 222 -0.19 -10.00 -24.56
C ILE A 222 -1.65 -9.59 -24.29
N TYR A 223 -1.90 -8.34 -23.84
CA TYR A 223 -2.75 -7.35 -24.53
C TYR A 223 -2.42 -5.91 -24.13
N ILE A 224 -2.29 -5.09 -25.18
CA ILE A 224 -2.11 -3.63 -25.22
C ILE A 224 -3.40 -2.95 -24.72
N PHE A 225 -3.28 -1.89 -23.93
CA PHE A 225 -4.26 -0.81 -23.95
C PHE A 225 -3.55 0.55 -23.97
N TRP A 226 -3.53 1.15 -25.17
CA TRP A 226 -3.46 2.58 -25.35
C TRP A 226 -4.90 3.12 -25.35
N GLN A 227 -5.18 4.09 -24.48
CA GLN A 227 -5.66 5.41 -24.88
C GLN A 227 -5.12 6.42 -23.88
#